data_AF-A0A512L8C6-F1
#
_entry.id   AF-A0A512L8C6-F1
#
_cell.length_a   1.000
_cell.length_b   1.000
_cell.length_c   1.000
_cell.angle_alpha   90.00
_cell.angle_beta   90.00
_cell.angle_gamma   90.00
#
_symmetry.space_group_name_H-M   'P 1'
#
loop_
_entity.id
_entity.type
_entity.pdbx_description
1 polymer ?
#
loop_
_entity_poly.entity_id
_entity_poly.type
_entity_poly.pdbx_seq_one_letter_code
_entity_poly.pdbx_strand_id
1 'polypeptide(L)'
;MLYYDYLHKQPAAELVKEYDKARQSLAQARTDVNRVRVALLLVLPNAPFHDTTAALGLLNELTKETKTASPGLRGLAGMMAMLIAEQQRANNNVEDLSQKLKDEQKRADQLQGKVDGIKNMEKNLIRRDRHGISAKP
;
A
#
# COMPACT_ATOMS: atom_id res chain seq x y z
N MET A 1 -10.33 21.71 -7.01
CA MET A 1 -9.38 21.93 -5.90
C MET A 1 -10.10 22.17 -4.57
N LEU A 2 -10.98 23.18 -4.44
CA LEU A 2 -11.69 23.48 -3.17
C LEU A 2 -12.43 22.28 -2.50
N TYR A 3 -13.00 21.38 -3.30
CA TYR A 3 -13.69 20.19 -2.76
C TYR A 3 -12.74 19.19 -2.11
N TYR A 4 -11.54 19.00 -2.66
CA TYR A 4 -10.53 18.11 -2.07
C TYR A 4 -9.93 18.71 -0.79
N ASP A 5 -9.65 20.02 -0.80
CA ASP A 5 -9.16 20.74 0.38
C ASP A 5 -10.17 20.73 1.53
N TYR A 6 -11.47 20.75 1.20
CA TYR A 6 -12.54 20.58 2.17
C TYR A 6 -12.51 19.18 2.78
N LEU A 7 -12.44 18.13 1.95
CA LEU A 7 -12.46 16.74 2.40
C LEU A 7 -11.29 16.39 3.32
N HIS A 8 -10.09 16.87 3.02
CA HIS A 8 -8.91 16.56 3.84
C HIS A 8 -8.95 17.16 5.25
N LYS A 9 -9.82 18.16 5.49
CA LYS A 9 -9.99 18.79 6.81
C LYS A 9 -11.13 18.18 7.63
N GLN A 10 -11.91 17.26 7.05
CA GLN A 10 -13.07 16.66 7.72
C GLN A 10 -12.67 15.45 8.57
N PRO A 11 -13.31 15.27 9.75
CA PRO A 11 -13.15 14.05 10.53
C PRO A 11 -13.79 12.85 9.83
N ALA A 12 -13.33 11.64 10.16
CA ALA A 12 -13.77 10.40 9.51
C ALA A 12 -15.29 10.20 9.49
N ALA A 13 -16.01 10.62 10.54
CA ALA A 13 -17.47 10.52 10.58
C ALA A 13 -18.18 11.40 9.53
N GLU A 14 -17.65 12.60 9.25
CA GLU A 14 -18.19 13.50 8.23
C GLU A 14 -17.84 13.01 6.82
N LEU A 15 -16.66 12.39 6.66
CA LEU A 15 -16.29 11.72 5.41
C LEU A 15 -17.26 10.58 5.05
N VAL A 16 -17.70 9.78 6.03
CA VAL A 16 -18.68 8.70 5.81
C VAL A 16 -20.03 9.28 5.35
N LYS A 17 -20.52 10.35 5.99
CA LYS A 17 -21.77 11.00 5.59
C LYS A 17 -21.69 11.56 4.16
N GLU A 18 -20.59 12.20 3.81
CA GLU A 18 -20.38 12.75 2.46
C GLU A 18 -20.28 11.63 1.41
N TYR A 19 -19.66 10.50 1.75
CA TYR A 19 -19.64 9.30 0.92
C TYR A 19 -21.04 8.72 0.68
N ASP A 20 -21.84 8.56 1.72
CA ASP A 20 -23.21 8.05 1.59
C ASP A 20 -24.08 8.99 0.74
N LYS A 21 -23.95 10.31 0.95
CA LYS A 21 -24.62 11.32 0.13
C LYS A 21 -24.19 11.25 -1.32
N ALA A 22 -22.90 11.08 -1.59
CA ALA A 22 -22.39 10.95 -2.96
C ALA A 22 -22.89 9.66 -3.64
N ARG A 23 -22.96 8.55 -2.91
CA ARG A 23 -23.55 7.29 -3.41
C ARG A 23 -25.04 7.44 -3.72
N GLN A 24 -25.80 8.05 -2.83
CA GLN A 24 -27.23 8.32 -3.05
C GLN A 24 -27.43 9.21 -4.28
N SER A 25 -26.60 10.25 -4.43
CA SER A 25 -26.65 11.15 -5.59
C SER A 25 -26.35 10.39 -6.90
N LEU A 26 -25.39 9.46 -6.88
CA LEU A 26 -25.08 8.60 -8.01
C LEU A 26 -26.21 7.61 -8.35
N ALA A 27 -26.87 7.07 -7.32
CA ALA A 27 -28.01 6.16 -7.49
C ALA A 27 -29.24 6.88 -8.08
N GLN A 28 -29.49 8.12 -7.64
CA GLN A 28 -30.57 8.97 -8.17
C GLN A 28 -30.27 9.46 -9.59
N ALA A 29 -29.03 9.88 -9.84
CA ALA A 29 -28.60 10.40 -11.13
C ALA A 29 -27.20 9.89 -11.48
N ARG A 30 -27.13 9.00 -12.48
CA ARG A 30 -25.88 8.42 -13.00
C ARG A 30 -25.11 9.40 -13.88
N THR A 31 -24.91 10.62 -13.40
CA THR A 31 -24.11 11.64 -14.08
C THR A 31 -22.62 11.38 -13.86
N ASP A 32 -21.81 11.83 -14.81
CA ASP A 32 -20.36 11.65 -14.74
C ASP A 32 -19.74 12.39 -13.56
N VAL A 33 -20.30 13.55 -13.21
CA VAL A 33 -19.87 14.33 -12.03
C VAL A 33 -20.08 13.53 -10.75
N ASN A 34 -21.23 12.86 -10.61
CA ASN A 34 -21.50 12.01 -9.44
C ASN A 34 -20.57 10.80 -9.41
N ARG A 35 -20.24 10.20 -10.57
CA ARG A 35 -19.27 9.10 -10.65
C ARG A 35 -17.88 9.53 -10.20
N VAL A 36 -17.37 10.64 -10.73
CA VAL A 36 -16.06 11.19 -10.35
C VAL A 36 -16.03 11.59 -8.87
N ARG A 37 -17.12 12.14 -8.32
CA ARG A 37 -17.21 12.48 -6.89
C ARG A 37 -17.08 11.24 -6.02
N VAL A 38 -17.80 10.16 -6.32
CA VAL A 38 -17.68 8.91 -5.58
C VAL A 38 -16.27 8.32 -5.72
N ALA A 39 -15.71 8.29 -6.93
CA ALA A 39 -14.35 7.81 -7.14
C ALA A 39 -13.30 8.62 -6.35
N LEU A 40 -13.45 9.95 -6.27
CA LEU A 40 -12.55 10.81 -5.49
C LEU A 40 -12.61 10.47 -3.99
N LEU A 41 -13.80 10.24 -3.45
CA LEU A 41 -13.99 9.89 -2.04
C LEU A 41 -13.37 8.51 -1.73
N LEU A 42 -13.55 7.54 -2.60
CA LEU A 42 -12.98 6.20 -2.46
C LEU A 42 -11.45 6.15 -2.43
N VAL A 43 -10.78 7.17 -2.99
CA VAL A 43 -9.30 7.25 -3.05
C VAL A 43 -8.73 8.00 -1.84
N LEU A 44 -9.58 8.61 -0.99
CA LEU A 44 -9.09 9.36 0.17
C LEU A 44 -8.29 8.44 1.11
N PRO A 45 -7.05 8.80 1.46
CA PRO A 45 -6.24 8.01 2.38
C PRO A 45 -6.86 8.03 3.78
N ASN A 46 -6.74 6.92 4.50
CA ASN A 46 -7.27 6.74 5.87
C ASN A 46 -8.80 6.86 6.02
N ALA A 47 -9.54 6.89 4.91
CA ALA A 47 -11.00 6.78 4.97
C ALA A 47 -11.41 5.32 5.24
N PRO A 48 -12.42 5.07 6.09
CA PRO A 48 -12.87 3.70 6.38
C PRO A 48 -13.50 3.00 5.16
N PHE A 49 -13.90 3.77 4.15
CA PHE A 49 -14.47 3.31 2.88
C PHE A 49 -13.46 3.42 1.72
N HIS A 50 -12.17 3.54 2.02
CA HIS A 50 -11.13 3.59 1.00
C HIS A 50 -11.13 2.31 0.15
N ASP A 51 -11.31 2.44 -1.15
CA ASP A 51 -11.31 1.33 -2.11
C ASP A 51 -10.88 1.83 -3.50
N THR A 52 -9.60 1.66 -3.80
CA THR A 52 -9.01 2.04 -5.08
C THR A 52 -9.52 1.19 -6.24
N THR A 53 -9.94 -0.06 -5.99
CA THR A 53 -10.45 -0.97 -7.03
C THR A 53 -11.82 -0.50 -7.49
N ALA A 54 -12.72 -0.19 -6.55
CA ALA A 54 -14.02 0.37 -6.87
C ALA A 54 -13.90 1.75 -7.55
N ALA A 55 -12.96 2.59 -7.09
CA ALA A 55 -12.69 3.87 -7.73
C ALA A 55 -12.24 3.71 -9.19
N LEU A 56 -11.29 2.80 -9.46
CA LEU A 56 -10.82 2.51 -10.82
C LEU A 56 -11.94 1.98 -11.72
N GLY A 57 -12.83 1.13 -11.19
CA GLY A 57 -14.00 0.64 -11.93
C GLY A 57 -14.87 1.79 -12.43
N LEU A 58 -15.24 2.72 -11.54
CA LEU A 58 -16.07 3.88 -11.87
C LEU A 58 -15.40 4.82 -12.89
N LEU A 59 -14.09 5.05 -12.76
CA LEU A 59 -13.34 5.92 -13.68
C LEU A 59 -13.17 5.28 -15.06
N ASN A 60 -12.92 3.97 -15.13
CA ASN A 60 -12.78 3.24 -16.38
C ASN A 60 -14.09 3.12 -17.16
N GLU A 61 -15.22 3.01 -16.48
CA GLU A 61 -16.54 3.09 -17.14
C GLU A 61 -16.73 4.47 -17.79
N LEU A 62 -16.39 5.54 -17.07
CA LEU A 62 -16.49 6.90 -17.58
C LEU A 62 -15.58 7.18 -18.78
N THR A 63 -14.36 6.63 -18.80
CA THR A 63 -13.45 6.83 -19.95
C THR A 63 -13.89 6.04 -21.19
N LYS A 64 -14.60 4.92 -21.02
CA LYS A 64 -15.18 4.14 -22.11
C LYS A 64 -16.45 4.77 -22.68
N GLU A 65 -17.18 5.54 -21.87
CA GLU A 65 -18.46 6.15 -22.26
C GLU A 65 -18.24 7.44 -23.08
N THR A 66 -18.22 7.29 -24.40
CA THR A 66 -17.85 8.34 -25.37
C THR A 66 -18.97 9.35 -25.67
N LYS A 67 -20.24 8.99 -25.44
CA LYS A 67 -21.39 9.77 -25.92
C LYS A 67 -21.91 10.85 -24.98
N THR A 68 -21.72 10.71 -23.67
CA THR A 68 -22.40 11.54 -22.65
C THR A 68 -21.46 12.41 -21.83
N ALA A 69 -20.17 12.06 -21.79
CA ALA A 69 -19.25 12.71 -20.88
C ALA A 69 -18.61 13.98 -21.43
N SER A 70 -18.55 15.01 -20.57
CA SER A 70 -17.80 16.23 -20.83
C SER A 70 -16.32 15.87 -21.11
N PRO A 71 -15.72 16.35 -22.22
CA PRO A 71 -14.33 16.03 -22.57
C PRO A 71 -13.34 16.33 -21.44
N GLY A 72 -13.53 17.44 -20.72
CA GLY A 72 -12.67 17.81 -19.59
C GLY A 72 -12.78 16.84 -18.40
N LEU A 73 -13.98 16.34 -18.13
CA LEU A 73 -14.21 15.39 -17.03
C LEU A 73 -13.65 14.01 -17.36
N ARG A 74 -13.71 13.58 -18.63
CA ARG A 74 -13.03 12.35 -19.10
C ARG A 74 -11.52 12.45 -18.98
N GLY A 75 -10.92 13.59 -19.35
CA GLY A 75 -9.49 13.83 -19.18
C GLY A 75 -9.06 13.73 -17.72
N LEU A 76 -9.82 14.36 -16.82
CA LEU A 76 -9.60 14.25 -15.38
C LEU A 76 -9.73 12.80 -14.89
N ALA A 77 -10.77 12.08 -15.32
CA ALA A 77 -10.98 10.69 -14.93
C ALA A 77 -9.84 9.78 -15.41
N GLY A 78 -9.34 9.98 -16.62
CA GLY A 78 -8.18 9.26 -17.15
C GLY A 78 -6.89 9.55 -16.36
N MET A 79 -6.64 10.82 -16.03
CA MET A 79 -5.52 11.21 -15.18
C MET A 79 -5.63 10.57 -13.79
N MET A 80 -6.81 10.61 -13.17
CA MET A 80 -7.03 9.97 -11.86
C MET A 80 -6.81 8.46 -11.93
N ALA A 81 -7.35 7.78 -12.94
CA ALA A 81 -7.18 6.34 -13.10
C ALA A 81 -5.70 5.96 -13.26
N MET A 82 -4.94 6.72 -14.04
CA MET A 82 -3.49 6.53 -14.19
C MET A 82 -2.77 6.67 -12.84
N LEU A 83 -3.04 7.74 -12.09
CA LEU A 83 -2.40 8.00 -10.80
C LEU A 83 -2.73 6.93 -9.75
N ILE A 84 -3.99 6.47 -9.69
CA ILE A 84 -4.41 5.40 -8.77
C ILE A 84 -3.71 4.08 -9.13
N ALA A 85 -3.62 3.75 -10.42
CA ALA A 85 -2.94 2.54 -10.86
C ALA A 85 -1.44 2.56 -10.53
N GLU A 86 -0.76 3.69 -10.75
CA GLU A 86 0.64 3.86 -10.38
C GLU A 86 0.85 3.78 -8.87
N GLN A 87 -0.03 4.39 -8.06
CA GLN A 87 0.02 4.26 -6.60
C GLN A 87 -0.13 2.80 -6.15
N GLN A 88 -1.02 2.03 -6.77
CA GLN A 88 -1.21 0.62 -6.43
C GLN A 88 0.03 -0.22 -6.77
N ARG A 89 0.66 0.02 -7.92
CA ARG A 89 1.94 -0.62 -8.29
C ARG A 89 3.05 -0.25 -7.32
N ALA A 90 3.14 1.01 -6.91
CA ALA A 90 4.12 1.45 -5.93
C ALA A 90 3.93 0.75 -4.58
N ASN A 91 2.68 0.66 -4.09
CA ASN A 91 2.37 -0.03 -2.84
C ASN A 91 2.74 -1.52 -2.89
N ASN A 92 2.41 -2.21 -3.98
CA ASN A 92 2.77 -3.62 -4.17
C ASN A 92 4.31 -3.81 -4.16
N ASN A 93 5.05 -2.91 -4.81
CA ASN A 93 6.51 -2.96 -4.80
C ASN A 93 7.09 -2.75 -3.38
N VAL A 94 6.49 -1.87 -2.58
CA VAL A 94 6.90 -1.64 -1.19
C VAL A 94 6.64 -2.88 -0.34
N GLU A 95 5.50 -3.55 -0.50
CA GLU A 95 5.19 -4.81 0.19
C GLU A 95 6.19 -5.92 -0.19
N ASP A 96 6.47 -6.09 -1.48
CA ASP A 96 7.44 -7.07 -1.98
C ASP A 96 8.85 -6.82 -1.43
N LEU A 97 9.31 -5.56 -1.44
CA LEU A 97 10.61 -5.19 -0.90
C LEU A 97 10.69 -5.39 0.61
N SER A 98 9.61 -5.09 1.34
CA SER A 98 9.53 -5.31 2.79
C SER A 98 9.60 -6.79 3.15
N GLN A 99 8.96 -7.65 2.35
CA GLN A 99 9.04 -9.09 2.54
C GLN A 99 10.45 -9.63 2.26
N LYS A 100 11.07 -9.20 1.15
CA LYS A 100 12.47 -9.56 0.82
C LYS A 100 13.44 -9.12 1.92
N LEU A 101 13.27 -7.92 2.46
CA LEU A 101 14.10 -7.41 3.55
C LEU A 101 13.98 -8.30 4.81
N LYS A 102 12.76 -8.72 5.15
CA LYS A 102 12.52 -9.60 6.30
C LYS A 102 13.16 -10.97 6.13
N ASP A 103 13.14 -11.51 4.92
CA ASP A 103 13.73 -12.82 4.63
C ASP A 103 15.27 -12.75 4.62
N GLU A 104 15.86 -11.68 4.08
CA GLU A 104 17.31 -11.45 4.19
C GLU A 104 17.77 -11.23 5.63
N GLN A 105 16.99 -10.52 6.46
CA GLN A 105 17.31 -10.37 7.88
C GLN A 105 17.35 -11.73 8.59
N LYS A 106 16.35 -12.60 8.36
CA LYS A 106 16.35 -13.96 8.92
C LYS A 106 17.56 -14.77 8.46
N ARG A 107 17.94 -14.65 7.18
CA ARG A 107 19.11 -15.33 6.64
C ARG A 107 20.39 -14.83 7.28
N ALA A 108 20.52 -13.52 7.49
CA ALA A 108 21.64 -12.91 8.20
C ALA A 108 21.74 -13.43 9.64
N ASP A 109 20.62 -13.46 10.38
CA ASP A 109 20.58 -13.96 11.76
C ASP A 109 20.96 -15.45 11.84
N GLN A 110 20.51 -16.27 10.88
CA GLN A 110 20.89 -17.68 10.80
C GLN A 110 22.38 -17.87 10.52
N LEU A 111 22.95 -17.07 9.61
CA LEU A 111 24.38 -17.11 9.31
C LEU A 111 25.21 -16.65 10.51
N GLN A 112 24.77 -15.60 11.21
CA GLN A 112 25.40 -15.13 12.43
C GLN A 112 25.41 -16.23 13.50
N GLY A 113 24.29 -16.92 13.71
CA GLY A 113 24.22 -18.05 14.64
C GLY A 113 25.18 -19.20 14.28
N LYS A 114 25.36 -19.50 12.98
CA LYS A 114 26.35 -20.49 12.53
C LYS A 114 27.79 -20.03 12.81
N VAL A 115 28.11 -18.77 12.53
CA VAL A 115 29.43 -18.18 12.79
C VAL A 115 29.75 -18.24 14.29
N ASP A 116 28.80 -17.86 15.15
CA ASP A 116 28.98 -17.92 16.60
C ASP A 116 29.11 -19.37 17.10
N GLY A 117 28.37 -20.30 16.51
CA GLY A 117 28.52 -21.73 16.74
C GLY A 117 29.94 -22.23 16.43
N ILE A 118 30.48 -21.88 15.27
CA ILE A 118 31.85 -22.23 14.86
C ILE A 118 32.87 -21.63 15.84
N LYS A 119 32.76 -20.33 16.14
CA LYS A 119 33.64 -19.63 17.07
C LYS A 119 33.66 -20.27 18.46
N ASN A 120 32.51 -20.73 18.95
CA ASN A 120 32.42 -21.42 20.23
C ASN A 120 33.06 -22.81 20.17
N MET A 121 32.88 -23.56 19.08
CA MET A 121 33.56 -24.85 18.87
C MET A 121 35.09 -24.68 18.85
N GLU A 122 35.61 -23.68 18.12
CA GLU A 122 37.05 -23.39 18.07
C GLU A 122 37.61 -23.04 19.45
N LYS A 123 36.93 -22.16 20.21
CA LYS A 123 37.34 -21.81 21.58
C LYS A 123 37.38 -23.04 22.49
N ASN A 124 36.40 -23.93 22.38
CA ASN A 124 36.34 -25.15 23.18
C ASN A 124 37.49 -26.11 22.81
N LEU A 125 37.80 -26.24 21.52
CA LEU A 125 38.93 -27.07 21.05
C LEU A 125 40.27 -26.55 21.58
N ILE A 126 40.54 -25.24 21.43
CA ILE A 126 41.77 -24.60 21.94
C ILE A 126 41.89 -24.73 23.47
N ARG A 127 40.77 -24.65 24.20
CA ARG A 127 40.78 -24.87 25.66
C ARG A 127 41.11 -26.32 26.00
N ARG A 128 40.59 -27.29 25.26
CA ARG A 128 40.83 -28.72 25.48
C ARG A 128 42.28 -29.09 25.19
N ASP A 129 42.85 -28.59 24.09
CA ASP A 129 44.26 -28.83 23.74
C ASP A 129 45.21 -28.25 24.79
N ARG A 130 44.93 -27.05 25.33
CA ARG A 130 45.73 -26.48 26.42
C ARG A 130 45.66 -27.27 27.73
N HIS A 131 44.52 -27.87 28.05
CA HIS A 131 44.40 -28.73 29.24
C HIS A 131 45.04 -30.11 29.02
N GLY A 132 45.03 -30.64 27.80
CA GLY A 132 45.69 -31.90 27.45
C GLY A 132 47.23 -31.83 27.50
N ILE A 133 47.82 -30.65 27.26
CA ILE A 133 49.28 -30.45 27.35
C ILE A 133 49.74 -30.32 28.81
N SER A 134 48.90 -29.85 29.73
CA SER A 134 49.25 -29.71 31.16
C SER A 134 49.12 -31.01 31.96
N ALA A 135 48.69 -32.11 31.34
CA ALA A 135 48.47 -33.41 31.96
C ALA A 135 49.42 -34.50 31.42
N LYS A 136 50.68 -34.14 31.16
CA LYS A 136 51.76 -35.12 30.95
C LYS A 136 52.80 -34.97 32.08
N PRO A 137 53.11 -36.05 32.83
CA PRO A 137 54.17 -36.07 33.85
C PRO A 137 55.56 -35.95 33.23
#